data_AF-A0A7J3XGD9-F1
#
_entry.id   AF-A0A7J3XGD9-F1
#
_cell.length_a   1.000
_cell.length_b   1.000
_cell.length_c   1.000
_cell.angle_alpha   90.00
_cell.angle_beta   90.00
_cell.angle_gamma   90.00
#
_symmetry.space_group_name_H-M   'P 1'
#
loop_
_entity.id
_entity.type
_entity.pdbx_description
1 polymer ?
#
loop_
_entity_poly.entity_id
_entity_poly.type
_entity_poly.pdbx_seq_one_letter_code
_entity_poly.pdbx_strand_id
1 'polypeptide(L)'
;MSSRRFVAIPESVLIEAIKVAERLGIPYAVLIERILVEVLKVLRYRRDLLDSLAMVDAYTDIRRLGGIVLPEYVVREILGRVDRETLERLCSELTKMGSWFGELSRAKRFVTVSEVKSSLGLWFPSSSIDISKDSNTGEVKFVVSLVNPSRELLELGRCLVEGLARGYDLEGYSVTVGSSLIVLRVGRLAEE
;
A
#
# COMPACT_ATOMS: atom_id res chain seq x y z
N MET A 1 17.54 29.79 23.56
CA MET A 1 18.78 29.02 23.32
C MET A 1 18.50 27.57 23.64
N SER A 2 18.55 26.68 22.64
CA SER A 2 18.34 25.25 22.84
C SER A 2 19.63 24.60 23.34
N SER A 3 19.60 23.94 24.50
CA SER A 3 20.75 23.19 25.01
C SER A 3 21.07 22.06 24.04
N ARG A 4 22.30 21.97 23.53
CA ARG A 4 22.76 20.78 22.79
C ARG A 4 22.67 19.58 23.75
N ARG A 5 21.70 18.69 23.51
CA ARG A 5 21.53 17.44 24.27
C ARG A 5 22.18 16.31 23.49
N PHE A 6 22.96 15.48 24.17
CA PHE A 6 23.42 14.23 23.60
C PHE A 6 22.22 13.29 23.45
N VAL A 7 22.12 12.65 22.27
CA VAL A 7 21.10 11.64 21.99
C VAL A 7 21.81 10.30 21.96
N ALA A 8 21.47 9.42 22.90
CA ALA A 8 21.98 8.06 22.90
C ALA A 8 21.25 7.25 21.82
N ILE A 9 22.01 6.58 20.96
CA ILE A 9 21.49 5.71 19.89
C ILE A 9 21.93 4.27 20.22
N PRO A 10 21.02 3.28 20.15
CA PRO A 10 21.39 1.88 20.33
C PRO A 10 22.50 1.45 19.37
N GLU A 11 23.45 0.66 19.85
CA GLU A 11 24.58 0.18 19.05
C GLU A 11 24.14 -0.61 17.82
N SER A 12 23.07 -1.40 17.94
CA SER A 12 22.48 -2.14 16.82
C SER A 12 22.08 -1.23 15.65
N VAL A 13 21.52 -0.05 15.94
CA VAL A 13 21.14 0.94 14.92
C VAL A 13 22.38 1.60 14.30
N LEU A 14 23.41 1.87 15.12
CA LEU A 14 24.68 2.43 14.63
C LEU A 14 25.36 1.49 13.65
N ILE A 15 25.44 0.20 13.98
CA ILE A 15 26.06 -0.83 13.14
C ILE A 15 25.34 -0.91 11.78
N GLU A 16 24.00 -0.93 11.77
CA GLU A 16 23.24 -0.96 10.52
C GLU A 16 23.44 0.31 9.68
N ALA A 17 23.45 1.48 10.33
CA ALA A 17 23.70 2.74 9.63
C ALA A 17 25.13 2.79 9.02
N ILE A 18 26.14 2.24 9.70
CA ILE A 18 27.51 2.15 9.17
C ILE A 18 27.56 1.24 7.94
N LYS A 19 26.95 0.04 8.01
CA LYS A 19 26.89 -0.87 6.85
C LYS A 19 26.24 -0.22 5.63
N VAL A 20 25.19 0.56 5.84
CA VAL A 20 24.54 1.31 4.76
C VAL A 20 25.45 2.42 4.22
N ALA A 21 26.15 3.15 5.10
CA ALA A 21 27.08 4.21 4.71
C ALA A 21 28.24 3.66 3.87
N GLU A 22 28.83 2.53 4.27
CA GLU A 22 29.88 1.81 3.53
C GLU A 22 29.39 1.36 2.16
N ARG A 23 28.19 0.76 2.09
CA ARG A 23 27.58 0.34 0.81
C ARG A 23 27.35 1.51 -0.15
N LEU A 24 27.03 2.69 0.39
CA LEU A 24 26.81 3.91 -0.38
C LEU A 24 28.11 4.69 -0.65
N GLY A 25 29.24 4.28 -0.08
CA GLY A 25 30.53 4.95 -0.24
C GLY A 25 30.59 6.34 0.39
N ILE A 26 29.82 6.61 1.45
CA ILE A 26 29.77 7.92 2.11
C ILE A 26 30.09 7.82 3.61
N PRO A 27 30.65 8.87 4.24
CA PRO A 27 30.88 8.86 5.68
C PRO A 27 29.58 8.74 6.48
N TYR A 28 29.61 7.96 7.57
CA TYR A 28 28.46 7.76 8.47
C TYR A 28 27.81 9.08 8.91
N ALA A 29 28.61 10.07 9.34
CA ALA A 29 28.08 11.36 9.81
C ALA A 29 27.29 12.09 8.70
N VAL A 30 27.77 12.02 7.45
CA VAL A 30 27.11 12.62 6.29
C VAL A 30 25.81 11.88 5.96
N LEU A 31 25.78 10.55 6.08
CA LEU A 31 24.54 9.78 5.91
C LEU A 31 23.48 10.19 6.95
N ILE A 32 23.85 10.25 8.23
CA ILE A 32 22.92 10.62 9.31
C ILE A 32 22.39 12.03 9.12
N GLU A 33 23.27 12.99 8.80
CA GLU A 33 22.85 14.37 8.54
C GLU A 33 21.84 14.44 7.39
N ARG A 34 22.10 13.76 6.27
CA ARG A 34 21.17 13.69 5.14
C ARG A 34 19.83 13.08 5.52
N ILE A 35 19.82 11.95 6.23
CA ILE A 35 18.59 11.29 6.69
C ILE A 35 17.77 12.26 7.55
N LEU A 36 18.40 12.90 8.54
CA LEU A 36 17.70 13.81 9.45
C LEU A 36 17.12 15.02 8.71
N VAL A 37 17.86 15.61 7.76
CA VAL A 37 17.37 16.72 6.94
C VAL A 37 16.15 16.31 6.11
N GLU A 38 16.19 15.16 5.44
CA GLU A 38 15.07 14.69 4.62
C GLU A 38 13.85 14.30 5.46
N VAL A 39 14.05 13.61 6.59
CA VAL A 39 12.98 13.28 7.54
C VAL A 39 12.29 14.54 8.05
N LEU A 40 13.05 15.58 8.42
CA LEU A 40 12.49 16.85 8.87
C LEU A 40 11.71 17.58 7.76
N LYS A 41 12.15 17.47 6.49
CA LYS A 41 11.39 18.02 5.36
C LYS A 41 10.04 17.32 5.20
N VAL A 42 9.99 15.99 5.32
CA VAL A 42 8.73 15.22 5.24
C VAL A 42 7.81 15.59 6.41
N LEU A 43 8.35 15.63 7.62
CA LEU A 43 7.59 15.92 8.85
C LEU A 43 7.01 17.35 8.89
N ARG A 44 7.53 18.28 8.09
CA ARG A 44 6.92 19.62 7.93
C ARG A 44 5.55 19.58 7.28
N TYR A 45 5.30 18.59 6.42
CA TYR A 45 4.07 18.49 5.62
C TYR A 45 3.17 17.35 6.05
N ARG A 46 3.73 16.29 6.66
CA ARG A 46 2.98 15.13 7.16
C ARG A 46 3.31 14.87 8.61
N ARG A 47 2.30 14.50 9.39
CA ARG A 47 2.47 14.20 10.83
C ARG A 47 3.07 12.82 11.08
N ASP A 48 2.96 11.91 10.12
CA ASP A 48 3.43 10.52 10.24
C ASP A 48 4.55 10.22 9.25
N LEU A 49 5.75 9.96 9.77
CA LEU A 49 6.92 9.60 8.99
C LEU A 49 6.87 8.15 8.50
N LEU A 50 6.37 7.23 9.34
CA LEU A 50 6.37 5.80 9.04
C LEU A 50 5.41 5.53 7.88
N ASP A 51 4.21 6.12 7.92
CA ASP A 51 3.25 6.04 6.83
C ASP A 51 3.82 6.63 5.53
N SER A 52 4.55 7.76 5.64
CA SER A 52 5.15 8.40 4.47
C SER A 52 6.21 7.53 3.82
N LEU A 53 7.07 6.89 4.63
CA LEU A 53 8.08 5.96 4.12
C LEU A 53 7.45 4.70 3.55
N ALA A 54 6.43 4.15 4.21
CA ALA A 54 5.68 2.98 3.75
C ALA A 54 5.01 3.24 2.39
N MET A 55 4.44 4.44 2.19
CA MET A 55 3.88 4.87 0.92
C MET A 55 4.96 4.97 -0.18
N VAL A 56 6.10 5.60 0.10
CA VAL A 56 7.18 5.74 -0.90
C VAL A 56 7.73 4.37 -1.34
N ASP A 57 7.92 3.47 -0.39
CA ASP A 57 8.33 2.09 -0.66
C ASP A 57 7.30 1.37 -1.53
N ALA A 58 6.02 1.48 -1.19
CA ALA A 58 4.93 0.86 -1.95
C ALA A 58 4.78 1.44 -3.37
N TYR A 59 4.92 2.75 -3.55
CA TYR A 59 4.96 3.37 -4.89
C TYR A 59 6.17 2.89 -5.72
N THR A 60 7.31 2.67 -5.05
CA THR A 60 8.50 2.13 -5.70
C THR A 60 8.26 0.70 -6.18
N ASP A 61 7.56 -0.12 -5.39
CA ASP A 61 7.18 -1.48 -5.78
C ASP A 61 6.21 -1.47 -6.95
N ILE A 62 5.14 -0.67 -6.91
CA ILE A 62 4.20 -0.48 -8.03
C ILE A 62 4.96 -0.16 -9.32
N ARG A 63 5.91 0.78 -9.27
CA ARG A 63 6.71 1.17 -10.43
C ARG A 63 7.61 0.03 -10.92
N ARG A 64 8.21 -0.75 -10.02
CA ARG A 64 9.05 -1.92 -10.38
C ARG A 64 8.25 -3.03 -11.05
N LEU A 65 6.98 -3.17 -10.69
CA LEU A 65 6.04 -4.10 -11.34
C LEU A 65 5.51 -3.59 -12.68
N GLY A 66 6.00 -2.45 -13.18
CA GLY A 66 5.57 -1.85 -14.46
C GLY A 66 4.34 -0.95 -14.34
N GLY A 67 3.89 -0.65 -13.12
CA GLY A 67 2.77 0.24 -12.86
C GLY A 67 3.09 1.71 -13.13
N ILE A 68 2.08 2.42 -13.61
CA ILE A 68 2.13 3.87 -13.85
C ILE A 68 0.93 4.51 -13.17
N VAL A 69 1.15 5.65 -12.52
CA VAL A 69 0.07 6.44 -11.91
C VAL A 69 -0.57 7.32 -12.99
N LEU A 70 -1.89 7.20 -13.14
CA LEU A 70 -2.69 8.02 -14.04
C LEU A 70 -3.71 8.82 -13.23
N PRO A 71 -4.06 10.05 -13.67
CA PRO A 71 -5.17 10.79 -13.08
C PRO A 71 -6.48 9.99 -13.22
N GLU A 72 -7.31 9.99 -12.17
CA GLU A 72 -8.53 9.17 -12.12
C GLU A 72 -9.50 9.47 -13.29
N TYR A 73 -9.62 10.73 -13.70
CA TYR A 73 -10.48 11.12 -14.82
C TYR A 73 -10.01 10.50 -16.16
N VAL A 74 -8.69 10.37 -16.36
CA VAL A 74 -8.12 9.73 -17.56
C VAL A 74 -8.45 8.25 -17.56
N VAL A 75 -8.30 7.60 -16.41
CA VAL A 75 -8.67 6.17 -16.25
C VAL A 75 -10.14 5.97 -16.61
N ARG A 76 -11.04 6.79 -16.07
CA ARG A 76 -12.47 6.73 -16.37
C ARG A 76 -12.77 6.94 -17.86
N GLU A 77 -12.11 7.91 -18.50
CA GLU A 77 -12.29 8.17 -19.94
C GLU A 77 -11.83 6.98 -20.79
N ILE A 78 -10.69 6.38 -20.46
CA ILE A 78 -10.17 5.18 -21.14
C ILE A 78 -11.17 4.03 -20.97
N LEU A 79 -11.60 3.77 -19.74
CA LEU A 79 -12.53 2.67 -19.44
C LEU A 79 -13.89 2.83 -20.14
N GLY A 80 -14.33 4.07 -20.39
CA GLY A 80 -15.55 4.32 -21.16
C GLY A 80 -15.43 4.00 -22.66
N ARG A 81 -14.24 3.66 -23.16
CA ARG A 81 -13.97 3.40 -24.59
C ARG A 81 -13.38 2.02 -24.88
N VAL A 82 -13.00 1.25 -23.86
CA VAL A 82 -12.44 -0.09 -24.07
C VAL A 82 -13.54 -1.10 -24.37
N ASP A 83 -13.24 -2.05 -25.25
CA ASP A 83 -14.09 -3.20 -25.47
C ASP A 83 -13.95 -4.24 -24.34
N ARG A 84 -14.81 -5.25 -24.38
CA ARG A 84 -14.84 -6.30 -23.34
C ARG A 84 -13.55 -7.09 -23.28
N GLU A 85 -12.96 -7.42 -24.42
CA GLU A 85 -11.72 -8.21 -24.50
C GLU A 85 -10.53 -7.44 -23.90
N THR A 86 -10.43 -6.15 -24.15
CA THR A 86 -9.41 -5.29 -23.56
C THR A 86 -9.61 -5.14 -22.06
N LEU A 87 -10.87 -4.98 -21.61
CA LEU A 87 -11.18 -4.93 -20.18
C LEU A 87 -10.76 -6.22 -19.45
N GLU A 88 -11.01 -7.39 -20.04
CA GLU A 88 -10.60 -8.68 -19.48
C GLU A 88 -9.08 -8.83 -19.39
N ARG A 89 -8.35 -8.37 -20.42
CA ARG A 89 -6.88 -8.30 -20.39
C ARG A 89 -6.38 -7.38 -19.28
N LEU A 90 -6.96 -6.18 -19.14
CA LEU A 90 -6.62 -5.26 -18.06
C LEU A 90 -6.89 -5.87 -16.68
N CYS A 91 -8.00 -6.60 -16.52
CA CYS A 91 -8.32 -7.32 -15.29
C CYS A 91 -7.28 -8.39 -14.97
N SER A 92 -6.84 -9.15 -15.97
CA SER A 92 -5.78 -10.18 -15.80
C SER A 92 -4.47 -9.55 -15.33
N GLU A 93 -4.04 -8.46 -15.97
CA GLU A 93 -2.80 -7.77 -15.60
C GLU A 93 -2.88 -7.11 -14.22
N LEU A 94 -4.01 -6.47 -13.87
CA LEU A 94 -4.22 -5.93 -12.52
C LEU A 94 -4.27 -7.01 -11.45
N THR A 95 -4.82 -8.18 -11.76
CA THR A 95 -4.82 -9.33 -10.82
C THR A 95 -3.39 -9.80 -10.55
N LYS A 96 -2.57 -9.96 -11.61
CA LYS A 96 -1.15 -10.35 -11.47
C LYS A 96 -0.37 -9.31 -10.68
N MET A 97 -0.56 -8.04 -11.01
CA MET A 97 0.11 -6.93 -10.35
C MET A 97 -0.27 -6.82 -8.88
N GLY A 98 -1.56 -6.98 -8.55
CA GLY A 98 -2.04 -7.07 -7.17
C GLY A 98 -1.41 -8.23 -6.41
N SER A 99 -1.29 -9.41 -7.03
CA SER A 99 -0.64 -10.58 -6.41
C SER A 99 0.83 -10.31 -6.10
N TRP A 100 1.59 -9.83 -7.08
CA TRP A 100 3.00 -9.52 -6.89
C TRP A 100 3.22 -8.42 -5.85
N PHE A 101 2.36 -7.40 -5.84
CA PHE A 101 2.42 -6.37 -4.81
C PHE A 101 2.15 -6.96 -3.42
N GLY A 102 1.10 -7.77 -3.26
CA GLY A 102 0.79 -8.43 -1.99
C GLY A 102 1.93 -9.35 -1.51
N GLU A 103 2.54 -10.11 -2.41
CA GLU A 103 3.69 -10.98 -2.11
C GLU A 103 4.90 -10.18 -1.62
N LEU A 104 5.23 -9.08 -2.30
CA LEU A 104 6.33 -8.19 -1.90
C LEU A 104 6.06 -7.53 -0.55
N SER A 105 4.84 -7.02 -0.34
CA SER A 105 4.45 -6.41 0.93
C SER A 105 4.52 -7.42 2.07
N ARG A 106 4.02 -8.65 1.88
CA ARG A 106 4.12 -9.76 2.84
C ARG A 106 5.57 -10.16 3.14
N ALA A 107 6.46 -10.10 2.15
CA ALA A 107 7.88 -10.41 2.36
C ALA A 107 8.61 -9.32 3.17
N LYS A 108 8.14 -8.08 3.09
CA LYS A 108 8.73 -6.93 3.81
C LYS A 108 8.11 -6.70 5.19
N ARG A 109 6.83 -7.06 5.38
CA ARG A 109 6.01 -6.67 6.53
C ARG A 109 5.08 -7.81 6.93
N PHE A 110 4.70 -7.86 8.21
CA PHE A 110 3.68 -8.80 8.67
C PHE A 110 2.31 -8.45 8.09
N VAL A 111 1.52 -9.47 7.77
CA VAL A 111 0.17 -9.30 7.24
C VAL A 111 -0.78 -8.95 8.39
N THR A 112 -1.05 -7.66 8.57
CA THR A 112 -1.99 -7.14 9.56
C THR A 112 -3.19 -6.47 8.90
N VAL A 113 -4.24 -6.21 9.68
CA VAL A 113 -5.41 -5.44 9.22
C VAL A 113 -5.01 -4.06 8.68
N SER A 114 -4.05 -3.40 9.34
CA SER A 114 -3.55 -2.08 8.96
C SER A 114 -2.76 -2.09 7.65
N GLU A 115 -1.94 -3.12 7.42
CA GLU A 115 -1.18 -3.27 6.18
C GLU A 115 -2.11 -3.49 4.98
N VAL A 116 -3.12 -4.35 5.14
CA VAL A 116 -4.13 -4.58 4.08
C VAL A 116 -4.93 -3.30 3.81
N LYS A 117 -5.33 -2.56 4.86
CA LYS A 117 -6.01 -1.27 4.72
C LYS A 117 -5.16 -0.26 3.95
N SER A 118 -3.89 -0.13 4.33
CA SER A 118 -2.95 0.82 3.74
C SER A 118 -2.71 0.51 2.26
N SER A 119 -2.61 -0.77 1.92
CA SER A 119 -2.48 -1.22 0.54
C SER A 119 -3.72 -0.92 -0.29
N LEU A 120 -4.91 -1.22 0.23
CA LEU A 120 -6.15 -0.80 -0.44
C LEU A 120 -6.20 0.72 -0.62
N GLY A 121 -5.76 1.50 0.38
CA GLY A 121 -5.72 2.97 0.29
C GLY A 121 -4.76 3.50 -0.77
N LEU A 122 -3.65 2.79 -1.02
CA LEU A 122 -2.71 3.13 -2.09
C LEU A 122 -3.35 2.95 -3.47
N TRP A 123 -4.08 1.87 -3.66
CA TRP A 123 -4.72 1.52 -4.92
C TRP A 123 -6.02 2.28 -5.19
N PHE A 124 -6.69 2.73 -4.13
CA PHE A 124 -7.95 3.48 -4.19
C PHE A 124 -7.84 4.82 -3.43
N PRO A 125 -7.02 5.77 -3.91
CA PRO A 125 -6.64 6.97 -3.15
C PRO A 125 -7.80 7.94 -2.88
N SER A 126 -8.87 7.91 -3.67
CA SER A 126 -10.07 8.74 -3.51
C SER A 126 -11.23 8.02 -2.79
N SER A 127 -10.98 6.83 -2.26
CA SER A 127 -12.01 6.00 -1.59
C SER A 127 -12.00 6.16 -0.08
N SER A 128 -13.14 5.90 0.57
CA SER A 128 -13.17 5.59 2.00
C SER A 128 -13.02 4.07 2.20
N ILE A 129 -12.19 3.68 3.16
CA ILE A 129 -11.96 2.27 3.49
C ILE A 129 -12.37 2.05 4.93
N ASP A 130 -13.54 1.42 5.08
CA ASP A 130 -14.13 1.07 6.36
C ASP A 130 -13.79 -0.38 6.71
N ILE A 131 -13.57 -0.64 8.00
CA ILE A 131 -13.23 -1.97 8.51
C ILE A 131 -14.24 -2.33 9.58
N SER A 132 -14.90 -3.47 9.40
CA SER A 132 -15.76 -4.07 10.41
C SER A 132 -15.24 -5.47 10.75
N LYS A 133 -15.23 -5.80 12.04
CA LYS A 133 -14.87 -7.13 12.53
C LYS A 133 -16.12 -7.80 13.07
N ASP A 134 -16.29 -9.07 12.74
CA ASP A 134 -17.30 -9.90 13.39
C ASP A 134 -16.73 -10.47 14.68
N SER A 135 -17.30 -10.07 15.82
CA SER A 135 -16.86 -10.48 17.15
C SER A 135 -16.98 -11.98 17.40
N ASN A 136 -17.82 -12.69 16.65
CA ASN A 136 -18.08 -14.12 16.84
C ASN A 136 -17.20 -15.01 15.96
N THR A 137 -16.97 -14.61 14.71
CA THR A 137 -16.19 -15.41 13.74
C THR A 137 -14.73 -14.97 13.63
N GLY A 138 -14.40 -13.77 14.10
CA GLY A 138 -13.09 -13.15 13.87
C GLY A 138 -12.86 -12.75 12.41
N GLU A 139 -13.91 -12.81 11.57
CA GLU A 139 -13.86 -12.38 10.17
C GLU A 139 -13.64 -10.86 10.10
N VAL A 140 -12.74 -10.45 9.24
CA VAL A 140 -12.47 -9.04 8.98
C VAL A 140 -13.05 -8.68 7.62
N LYS A 141 -13.85 -7.62 7.60
CA LYS A 141 -14.47 -7.10 6.38
C LYS A 141 -13.94 -5.70 6.10
N PHE A 142 -13.34 -5.54 4.94
CA PHE A 142 -12.90 -4.27 4.36
C PHE A 142 -13.94 -3.82 3.33
N VAL A 143 -14.39 -2.57 3.44
CA VAL A 143 -15.35 -1.96 2.53
C VAL A 143 -14.70 -0.76 1.87
N VAL A 144 -14.39 -0.89 0.59
CA VAL A 144 -13.86 0.19 -0.25
C VAL A 144 -15.04 0.89 -0.92
N SER A 145 -15.27 2.15 -0.56
CA SER A 145 -16.37 2.96 -1.10
C SER A 145 -15.85 3.93 -2.15
N LEU A 146 -16.31 3.76 -3.39
CA LEU A 146 -15.90 4.58 -4.53
C LEU A 146 -16.96 5.64 -4.85
N VAL A 147 -16.53 6.84 -5.20
CA VAL A 147 -17.43 7.94 -5.58
C VAL A 147 -17.75 7.84 -7.07
N ASN A 148 -19.03 7.71 -7.42
CA ASN A 148 -19.51 7.64 -8.81
C ASN A 148 -18.75 6.64 -9.71
N PRO A 149 -18.53 5.38 -9.31
CA PRO A 149 -17.73 4.48 -10.13
C PRO A 149 -18.51 4.00 -11.37
N SER A 150 -17.79 3.77 -12.48
CA SER A 150 -18.36 3.01 -13.61
C SER A 150 -18.34 1.51 -13.29
N ARG A 151 -19.10 0.73 -14.06
CA ARG A 151 -19.14 -0.73 -13.90
C ARG A 151 -17.77 -1.36 -14.15
N GLU A 152 -17.06 -0.86 -15.16
CA GLU A 152 -15.73 -1.29 -15.58
C GLU A 152 -14.70 -0.99 -14.49
N LEU A 153 -14.80 0.18 -13.83
CA LEU A 153 -13.92 0.53 -12.72
C LEU A 153 -14.13 -0.39 -11.51
N LEU A 154 -15.39 -0.71 -11.18
CA LEU A 154 -15.71 -1.68 -10.12
C LEU A 154 -15.15 -3.07 -10.44
N GLU A 155 -15.25 -3.48 -11.70
CA GLU A 155 -14.74 -4.78 -12.14
C GLU A 155 -13.21 -4.86 -12.06
N LEU A 156 -12.50 -3.82 -12.51
CA LEU A 156 -11.04 -3.76 -12.37
C LEU A 156 -10.62 -3.66 -10.90
N GLY A 157 -11.34 -2.89 -10.10
CA GLY A 157 -11.12 -2.81 -8.67
C GLY A 157 -11.29 -4.17 -7.99
N ARG A 158 -12.31 -4.95 -8.36
CA ARG A 158 -12.48 -6.35 -7.89
C ARG A 158 -11.27 -7.21 -8.26
N CYS A 159 -10.85 -7.19 -9.53
CA CYS A 159 -9.70 -7.96 -10.03
C CYS A 159 -8.42 -7.63 -9.24
N LEU A 160 -8.18 -6.36 -8.96
CA LEU A 160 -7.05 -5.90 -8.16
C LEU A 160 -7.13 -6.38 -6.71
N VAL A 161 -8.29 -6.24 -6.06
CA VAL A 161 -8.50 -6.71 -4.67
C VAL A 161 -8.35 -8.22 -4.55
N GLU A 162 -8.82 -8.98 -5.54
CA GLU A 162 -8.58 -10.43 -5.62
C GLU A 162 -7.10 -10.76 -5.78
N GLY A 163 -6.38 -10.02 -6.63
CA GLY A 163 -4.93 -10.14 -6.77
C GLY A 163 -4.22 -9.90 -5.45
N LEU A 164 -4.52 -8.79 -4.78
CA LEU A 164 -3.96 -8.45 -3.47
C LEU A 164 -4.23 -9.54 -2.43
N ALA A 165 -5.46 -10.02 -2.34
CA ALA A 165 -5.82 -11.07 -1.38
C ALA A 165 -5.05 -12.36 -1.61
N ARG A 166 -4.80 -12.74 -2.88
CA ARG A 166 -3.92 -13.88 -3.21
C ARG A 166 -2.47 -13.62 -2.83
N GLY A 167 -1.95 -12.44 -3.14
CA GLY A 167 -0.56 -12.10 -2.87
C GLY A 167 -0.23 -12.05 -1.38
N TYR A 168 -1.16 -11.54 -0.58
CA TYR A 168 -1.09 -11.58 0.88
C TYR A 168 -1.36 -12.96 1.49
N ASP A 169 -1.84 -13.92 0.68
CA ASP A 169 -2.20 -15.26 1.11
C ASP A 169 -3.29 -15.24 2.19
N LEU A 170 -4.33 -14.43 1.96
CA LEU A 170 -5.43 -14.26 2.90
C LEU A 170 -6.35 -15.48 2.87
N GLU A 171 -6.36 -16.27 3.93
CA GLU A 171 -7.21 -17.47 3.99
C GLU A 171 -8.71 -17.14 3.99
N GLY A 172 -9.48 -17.95 3.25
CA GLY A 172 -10.95 -17.86 3.23
C GLY A 172 -11.49 -16.55 2.65
N TYR A 173 -10.72 -15.85 1.83
CA TYR A 173 -11.15 -14.56 1.32
C TYR A 173 -12.31 -14.66 0.33
N SER A 174 -13.18 -13.65 0.33
CA SER A 174 -14.17 -13.44 -0.72
C SER A 174 -14.25 -11.96 -1.09
N VAL A 175 -14.40 -11.68 -2.38
CA VAL A 175 -14.55 -10.32 -2.90
C VAL A 175 -15.93 -10.19 -3.53
N THR A 176 -16.70 -9.20 -3.07
CA THR A 176 -18.04 -8.92 -3.60
C THR A 176 -18.11 -7.46 -4.06
N VAL A 177 -18.90 -7.23 -5.10
CA VAL A 177 -19.07 -5.90 -5.71
C VAL A 177 -20.52 -5.47 -5.56
N GLY A 178 -20.72 -4.28 -4.98
CA GLY A 178 -22.00 -3.60 -4.92
C GLY A 178 -22.11 -2.50 -5.98
N SER A 179 -23.11 -1.63 -5.85
CA SER A 179 -23.33 -0.51 -6.77
C SER A 179 -22.22 0.54 -6.75
N SER A 180 -21.56 0.73 -5.61
CA SER A 180 -20.45 1.66 -5.44
C SER A 180 -19.37 1.16 -4.49
N LEU A 181 -19.42 -0.12 -4.14
CA LEU A 181 -18.62 -0.73 -3.07
C LEU A 181 -17.87 -1.94 -3.60
N ILE A 182 -16.63 -2.11 -3.13
CA ILE A 182 -15.90 -3.37 -3.22
C ILE A 182 -15.69 -3.86 -1.79
N VAL A 183 -16.16 -5.06 -1.50
CA VAL A 183 -16.12 -5.64 -0.17
C VAL A 183 -15.21 -6.86 -0.19
N LEU A 184 -14.10 -6.78 0.55
CA LEU A 184 -13.20 -7.89 0.82
C LEU A 184 -13.53 -8.44 2.21
N ARG A 185 -13.91 -9.70 2.27
CA ARG A 185 -14.03 -10.46 3.52
C ARG A 185 -12.87 -11.42 3.61
N VAL A 186 -12.29 -11.55 4.78
CA VAL A 186 -11.18 -12.47 5.04
C VAL A 186 -11.36 -13.11 6.40
N GLY A 187 -10.74 -14.27 6.59
CA GLY A 187 -10.68 -14.90 7.91
C GLY A 187 -9.93 -14.06 8.93
N ARG A 188 -9.47 -14.73 10.00
CA ARG A 188 -8.80 -14.05 11.10
C ARG A 188 -7.45 -13.48 10.64
N LEU A 189 -7.28 -12.17 10.82
CA LEU A 189 -6.01 -11.45 10.61
C LEU A 189 -5.39 -11.03 11.93
N ALA A 190 -4.06 -10.91 11.96
CA ALA A 190 -3.35 -10.37 13.10
C ALA A 190 -3.73 -8.89 13.33
N GLU A 191 -3.88 -8.52 14.60
CA GLU A 191 -3.93 -7.11 15.01
C GLU A 191 -2.50 -6.58 15.17
N GLU A 192 -2.34 -5.26 14.99
CA GLU A 192 -1.08 -4.56 15.28
C GLU A 192 -0.73 -4.62 16.77
#